data_AF-A0A5C8TTU5-F1
#
_entry.id   AF-A0A5C8TTU5-F1
#
_cell.length_a   1.000
_cell.length_b   1.000
_cell.length_c   1.000
_cell.angle_alpha   90.00
_cell.angle_beta   90.00
_cell.angle_gamma   90.00
#
_symmetry.space_group_name_H-M   'P 1'
#
loop_
_entity.id
_entity.type
_entity.pdbx_description
1 polymer ?
#
loop_
_entity_poly.entity_id
_entity_poly.type
_entity_poly.pdbx_seq_one_letter_code
_entity_poly.pdbx_strand_id
1 'polypeptide(L)'
;MKRARGLQRIGGSDCPDGAEPIPHAVITLRCLTRSWRTTLIAVASCAPAFALAEPAGLEPPPGSVAIARLAARGVQVYACIAAEKGPAWGPAKPEAELVQPDGSTVGRHFEGPVWEAQDGSRVLGTVIAQVPAPRPQAVAWLLLSGRTSGTGLLAGTQYVLRSDTVGGEKPQGVCMPGQTARVPYSATYTFYR
;
A
#
# COMPACT_ATOMS: atom_id res chain seq x y z
N MET A 1 -41.64 38.76 -15.85
CA MET A 1 -40.80 39.98 -15.98
C MET A 1 -39.46 39.63 -15.35
N LYS A 2 -38.27 39.57 -15.96
CA LYS A 2 -37.59 40.16 -17.15
C LYS A 2 -36.90 39.00 -17.94
N ARG A 3 -37.04 38.85 -19.27
CA ARG A 3 -36.16 39.34 -20.37
C ARG A 3 -34.65 39.36 -20.05
N ALA A 4 -33.68 39.02 -20.91
CA ALA A 4 -33.56 38.29 -22.18
C ALA A 4 -32.08 38.37 -22.65
N ARG A 5 -31.56 37.33 -23.33
CA ARG A 5 -30.50 37.34 -24.38
C ARG A 5 -29.07 37.79 -23.97
N GLY A 6 -27.98 37.31 -24.58
CA GLY A 6 -27.84 36.73 -25.91
C GLY A 6 -26.52 35.98 -26.15
N LEU A 7 -26.43 35.52 -27.40
CA LEU A 7 -25.60 34.49 -28.01
C LEU A 7 -24.49 35.17 -28.83
N GLN A 8 -23.25 34.66 -28.87
CA GLN A 8 -22.40 34.87 -30.05
C GLN A 8 -21.34 33.77 -30.23
N ARG A 9 -21.47 33.05 -31.35
CA ARG A 9 -20.41 32.36 -32.13
C ARG A 9 -20.04 33.28 -33.31
N ILE A 10 -18.80 33.20 -33.81
CA ILE A 10 -18.26 33.35 -35.21
C ILE A 10 -16.76 33.71 -35.09
N GLY A 11 -15.77 33.35 -35.91
CA GLY A 11 -15.56 32.59 -37.18
C GLY A 11 -14.04 32.27 -37.25
N GLY A 12 -13.51 31.28 -37.99
CA GLY A 12 -13.55 31.12 -39.46
C GLY A 12 -12.58 32.11 -40.13
N SER A 13 -11.29 31.75 -40.30
CA SER A 13 -10.63 31.33 -41.55
C SER A 13 -10.32 32.46 -42.54
N ASP A 14 -9.04 32.62 -42.90
CA ASP A 14 -8.51 32.55 -44.29
C ASP A 14 -7.20 33.32 -44.49
N CYS A 15 -6.24 32.65 -45.17
CA CYS A 15 -5.06 33.24 -45.81
C CYS A 15 -5.46 33.86 -47.16
N PRO A 16 -4.59 34.74 -47.70
CA PRO A 16 -4.39 34.69 -49.15
C PRO A 16 -2.91 34.60 -49.56
N ASP A 17 -2.75 33.85 -50.64
CA ASP A 17 -1.60 33.68 -51.51
C ASP A 17 -1.07 34.99 -52.13
N GLY A 18 0.20 34.95 -52.55
CA GLY A 18 0.51 35.35 -53.92
C GLY A 18 1.56 36.44 -54.14
N ALA A 19 2.67 35.99 -54.72
CA ALA A 19 3.39 36.59 -55.86
C ALA A 19 4.49 37.67 -55.62
N GLU A 20 5.72 37.21 -55.84
CA GLU A 20 6.95 37.86 -56.34
C GLU A 20 6.74 38.74 -57.61
N PRO A 21 7.69 39.59 -58.12
CA PRO A 21 9.10 39.19 -58.40
C PRO A 21 10.22 40.29 -58.51
N ILE A 22 11.43 39.79 -58.89
CA ILE A 22 12.59 40.36 -59.65
C ILE A 22 13.70 41.23 -58.95
N PRO A 23 14.97 41.24 -59.46
CA PRO A 23 16.09 40.55 -58.81
C PRO A 23 17.43 41.36 -58.82
N HIS A 24 18.55 40.63 -58.70
CA HIS A 24 19.96 40.99 -58.95
C HIS A 24 20.80 41.42 -57.74
N ALA A 25 21.53 40.46 -57.16
CA ALA A 25 22.96 40.65 -56.94
C ALA A 25 23.65 39.28 -56.89
N VAL A 26 24.56 39.11 -57.84
CA VAL A 26 25.46 37.96 -58.00
C VAL A 26 26.49 38.00 -56.87
N ILE A 27 26.54 36.99 -56.01
CA ILE A 27 27.75 36.67 -55.24
C ILE A 27 27.90 35.15 -55.21
N THR A 28 28.86 34.67 -56.00
CA THR A 28 29.38 33.31 -55.97
C THR A 28 30.33 33.17 -54.78
N LEU A 29 30.12 32.18 -53.91
CA LEU A 29 31.21 31.55 -53.18
C LEU A 29 30.86 30.10 -52.82
N ARG A 30 31.73 29.20 -53.29
CA ARG A 30 31.73 27.77 -53.00
C ARG A 30 32.07 27.54 -51.52
N CYS A 31 31.41 26.60 -50.85
CA CYS A 31 32.07 25.59 -50.00
C CYS A 31 31.08 24.60 -49.34
N LEU A 32 31.32 23.32 -49.63
CA LEU A 32 31.36 22.18 -48.69
C LEU A 32 30.12 21.84 -47.84
N THR A 33 29.41 20.81 -48.34
CA THR A 33 28.99 19.59 -47.62
C THR A 33 28.81 19.65 -46.09
N ARG A 34 27.57 19.43 -45.61
CA ARG A 34 27.29 18.34 -44.65
C ARG A 34 25.78 18.06 -44.54
N SER A 35 25.37 16.91 -45.04
CA SER A 35 24.07 16.29 -44.73
C SER A 35 24.07 15.89 -43.25
N TRP A 36 23.20 16.48 -42.45
CA TRP A 36 22.94 16.04 -41.08
C TRP A 36 21.64 15.25 -41.08
N ARG A 37 21.76 13.92 -41.20
CA ARG A 37 20.67 13.01 -40.85
C ARG A 37 20.58 12.95 -39.32
N THR A 38 19.59 13.62 -38.75
CA THR A 38 19.26 13.51 -37.33
C THR A 38 18.54 12.17 -37.08
N THR A 39 19.28 11.19 -36.57
CA THR A 39 18.71 9.94 -36.05
C THR A 39 18.15 10.22 -34.64
N LEU A 40 16.83 10.08 -34.47
CA LEU A 40 16.18 10.11 -33.16
C LEU A 40 16.50 8.80 -32.41
N ILE A 41 17.29 8.90 -31.35
CA ILE A 41 17.54 7.80 -30.41
C ILE A 41 16.42 7.83 -29.37
N ALA A 42 15.51 6.85 -29.41
CA ALA A 42 14.52 6.65 -28.37
C ALA A 42 15.19 6.04 -27.13
N VAL A 43 15.33 6.83 -26.07
CA VAL A 43 15.86 6.36 -24.78
C VAL A 43 14.70 5.73 -24.01
N ALA A 44 14.67 4.39 -23.94
CA ALA A 44 13.75 3.67 -23.09
C ALA A 44 14.21 3.78 -21.62
N SER A 45 13.62 4.70 -20.86
CA SER A 45 13.83 4.79 -19.41
C SER A 45 13.17 3.61 -18.70
N CYS A 46 13.97 2.64 -18.30
CA CYS A 46 13.60 1.66 -17.29
C CYS A 46 13.67 2.36 -15.92
N ALA A 47 12.53 2.78 -15.38
CA ALA A 47 12.48 3.31 -14.01
C ALA A 47 12.63 2.13 -13.02
N PRO A 48 13.46 2.25 -11.98
CA PRO A 48 13.57 1.23 -10.96
C PRO A 48 12.28 1.16 -10.15
N ALA A 49 11.68 -0.02 -10.05
CA ALA A 49 10.62 -0.27 -9.09
C ALA A 49 11.23 -0.22 -7.68
N PHE A 50 10.90 0.80 -6.91
CA PHE A 50 11.19 0.82 -5.48
C PHE A 50 10.38 -0.30 -4.83
N ALA A 51 11.02 -1.44 -4.56
CA ALA A 51 10.52 -2.37 -3.56
C ALA A 51 10.50 -1.60 -2.24
N LEU A 52 9.32 -1.40 -1.65
CA LEU A 52 9.21 -0.90 -0.28
C LEU A 52 10.01 -1.87 0.61
N ALA A 53 11.19 -1.45 1.04
CA ALA A 53 12.06 -2.25 1.90
C ALA A 53 11.27 -2.64 3.15
N GLU A 54 11.35 -3.91 3.52
CA GLU A 54 10.76 -4.39 4.76
C GLU A 54 11.37 -3.64 5.95
N PRO A 55 10.64 -3.54 7.07
CA PRO A 55 11.14 -2.83 8.23
C PRO A 55 12.43 -3.49 8.73
N ALA A 56 13.46 -2.68 8.97
CA ALA A 56 14.73 -3.18 9.49
C ALA A 56 14.52 -4.02 10.76
N GLY A 57 15.06 -5.24 10.77
CA GLY A 57 14.95 -6.18 11.89
C GLY A 57 13.69 -7.04 11.90
N LEU A 58 12.83 -6.95 10.87
CA LEU A 58 11.67 -7.81 10.65
C LEU A 58 11.74 -8.58 9.32
N GLU A 59 12.94 -8.73 8.76
CA GLU A 59 13.14 -9.45 7.51
C GLU A 59 12.79 -10.93 7.69
N PRO A 60 11.94 -11.52 6.83
CA PRO A 60 11.76 -12.96 6.80
C PRO A 60 13.09 -13.63 6.41
N PRO A 61 13.30 -14.91 6.77
CA PRO A 61 14.55 -15.59 6.46
C PRO A 61 14.92 -15.55 4.97
N PRO A 62 16.22 -15.49 4.62
CA PRO A 62 16.66 -15.43 3.23
C PRO A 62 16.05 -16.54 2.37
N GLY A 63 15.59 -16.19 1.17
CA GLY A 63 14.92 -17.12 0.26
C GLY A 63 13.40 -17.20 0.45
N SER A 64 12.84 -16.51 1.44
CA SER A 64 11.39 -16.37 1.62
C SER A 64 10.75 -15.65 0.43
N VAL A 65 9.65 -16.18 -0.10
CA VAL A 65 8.90 -15.60 -1.23
C VAL A 65 7.51 -15.17 -0.78
N ALA A 66 7.15 -13.92 -1.03
CA ALA A 66 5.81 -13.42 -0.73
C ALA A 66 4.76 -14.11 -1.61
N ILE A 67 3.76 -14.73 -0.99
CA ILE A 67 2.67 -15.45 -1.68
C ILE A 67 1.33 -14.69 -1.61
N ALA A 68 1.16 -13.82 -0.62
CA ALA A 68 -0.01 -12.96 -0.50
C ALA A 68 0.33 -11.68 0.27
N ARG A 69 -0.33 -10.58 -0.07
CA ARG A 69 -0.31 -9.33 0.70
C ARG A 69 -1.72 -8.80 0.84
N LEU A 70 -2.19 -8.70 2.08
CA LEU A 70 -3.58 -8.37 2.42
C LEU A 70 -3.59 -7.20 3.40
N ALA A 71 -4.48 -6.24 3.17
CA ALA A 71 -4.79 -5.23 4.17
C ALA A 71 -5.70 -5.86 5.25
N ALA A 72 -5.67 -5.28 6.45
CA ALA A 72 -6.60 -5.63 7.50
C ALA A 72 -7.23 -4.39 8.12
N ARG A 73 -8.51 -4.50 8.44
CA ARG A 73 -9.29 -3.45 9.12
C ARG A 73 -10.18 -4.08 10.18
N GLY A 74 -10.23 -3.48 11.36
CA GLY A 74 -11.04 -3.99 12.46
C GLY A 74 -10.69 -3.33 13.78
N VAL A 75 -10.62 -4.14 14.84
CA VAL A 75 -10.32 -3.67 16.19
C VAL A 75 -9.32 -4.59 16.90
N GLN A 76 -8.60 -4.02 17.86
CA GLN A 76 -7.97 -4.74 18.94
C GLN A 76 -8.89 -4.66 20.16
N VAL A 77 -9.28 -5.82 20.70
CA VAL A 77 -10.14 -5.91 21.88
C VAL A 77 -9.28 -6.15 23.11
N TYR A 78 -9.43 -5.30 24.11
CA TYR A 78 -8.75 -5.38 25.39
C TYR A 78 -9.75 -5.59 26.51
N ALA A 79 -9.52 -6.62 27.33
CA ALA A 79 -10.23 -6.79 28.60
C ALA A 79 -9.37 -6.24 29.74
N CYS A 80 -9.95 -5.43 30.61
CA CYS A 80 -9.30 -5.02 31.84
C CYS A 80 -9.43 -6.15 32.86
N ILE A 81 -8.29 -6.65 33.32
CA ILE A 81 -8.20 -7.76 34.28
C ILE A 81 -7.67 -7.26 35.62
N ALA A 82 -8.05 -7.94 36.69
CA ALA A 82 -7.38 -7.77 37.97
C ALA A 82 -5.93 -8.28 37.83
N ALA A 83 -4.96 -7.49 38.29
CA ALA A 83 -3.55 -7.87 38.35
C ALA A 83 -2.95 -7.43 39.69
N GLU A 84 -1.77 -7.96 40.03
CA GLU A 84 -1.14 -7.76 41.35
C GLU A 84 -0.93 -6.29 41.71
N LYS A 85 -0.61 -5.45 40.71
CA LYS A 85 -0.35 -4.00 40.88
C LYS A 85 -1.60 -3.14 40.65
N GLY A 86 -2.78 -3.76 40.68
CA GLY A 86 -4.05 -3.13 40.33
C GLY A 86 -4.54 -3.52 38.94
N PRO A 87 -5.75 -3.07 38.55
CA PRO A 87 -6.35 -3.41 37.26
C PRO A 87 -5.47 -2.98 36.08
N ALA A 88 -5.35 -3.86 35.08
CA ALA A 88 -4.56 -3.59 33.88
C ALA A 88 -5.25 -4.14 32.64
N TRP A 89 -5.02 -3.49 31.49
CA TRP A 89 -5.41 -4.04 30.20
C TRP A 89 -4.64 -5.34 29.93
N GLY A 90 -5.36 -6.42 29.67
CA GLY A 90 -4.81 -7.70 29.26
C GLY A 90 -4.22 -7.70 27.84
N PRO A 91 -3.86 -8.88 27.31
CA PRO A 91 -3.38 -8.99 25.94
C PRO A 91 -4.46 -8.60 24.93
N ALA A 92 -4.04 -8.04 23.80
CA ALA A 92 -4.93 -7.67 22.72
C ALA A 92 -5.49 -8.92 22.04
N LYS A 93 -6.79 -8.93 21.78
CA LYS A 93 -7.47 -9.92 20.94
C LYS A 93 -7.89 -9.24 19.63
N PRO A 94 -7.23 -9.53 18.50
CA PRO A 94 -7.61 -8.95 17.24
C PRO A 94 -8.98 -9.47 16.79
N GLU A 95 -9.76 -8.61 16.15
CA GLU A 95 -10.94 -8.94 15.35
C GLU A 95 -10.88 -8.08 14.08
N ALA A 96 -10.48 -8.65 12.95
CA ALA A 96 -10.30 -7.89 11.71
C ALA A 96 -10.69 -8.68 10.47
N GLU A 97 -11.15 -7.95 9.45
CA GLU A 97 -11.32 -8.46 8.09
C GLU A 97 -10.00 -8.42 7.35
N LEU A 98 -9.75 -9.39 6.47
CA LEU A 98 -8.67 -9.37 5.49
C LEU A 98 -9.21 -8.90 4.15
N VAL A 99 -8.55 -7.91 3.56
CA VAL A 99 -9.05 -7.14 2.42
C VAL A 99 -8.00 -7.12 1.30
N GLN A 100 -8.44 -7.38 0.07
CA GLN A 100 -7.62 -7.26 -1.13
C GLN A 100 -7.48 -5.81 -1.61
N PRO A 101 -6.54 -5.52 -2.54
CA PRO A 101 -6.39 -4.17 -3.11
C PRO A 101 -7.63 -3.63 -3.81
N ASP A 102 -8.50 -4.50 -4.33
CA ASP A 102 -9.78 -4.13 -4.94
C ASP A 102 -10.89 -3.80 -3.91
N GLY A 103 -10.57 -3.91 -2.62
CA GLY A 103 -11.50 -3.65 -1.51
C GLY A 103 -12.36 -4.85 -1.12
N SER A 104 -12.24 -6.00 -1.79
CA SER A 104 -12.98 -7.21 -1.43
C SER A 104 -12.46 -7.81 -0.13
N THR A 105 -13.38 -8.19 0.76
CA THR A 105 -13.04 -8.97 1.96
C THR A 105 -12.84 -10.42 1.53
N VAL A 106 -11.69 -11.01 1.86
CA VAL A 106 -11.28 -12.37 1.46
C VAL A 106 -10.98 -13.30 2.63
N GLY A 107 -11.11 -12.80 3.85
CA GLY A 107 -10.83 -13.59 5.05
C GLY A 107 -10.99 -12.79 6.32
N ARG A 108 -10.50 -13.35 7.41
CA ARG A 108 -10.53 -12.76 8.75
C ARG A 108 -9.25 -13.04 9.52
N HIS A 109 -8.96 -12.16 10.47
CA HIS A 109 -7.87 -12.27 11.43
C HIS A 109 -8.43 -12.16 12.85
N PHE A 110 -8.05 -13.10 13.73
CA PHE A 110 -8.58 -13.16 15.08
C PHE A 110 -7.58 -13.72 16.10
N GLU A 111 -7.99 -13.77 17.38
CA GLU A 111 -7.19 -14.28 18.50
C GLU A 111 -6.48 -15.60 18.17
N GLY A 112 -5.20 -15.70 18.55
CA GLY A 112 -4.39 -16.90 18.28
C GLY A 112 -2.94 -16.61 17.88
N PRO A 113 -2.59 -15.44 17.33
CA PRO A 113 -3.20 -14.85 16.13
C PRO A 113 -3.44 -15.87 15.01
N VAL A 114 -4.65 -15.87 14.41
CA VAL A 114 -4.99 -16.71 13.25
C VAL A 114 -5.40 -15.85 12.07
N TRP A 115 -5.02 -16.26 10.87
CA TRP A 115 -5.55 -15.76 9.60
C TRP A 115 -6.31 -16.89 8.92
N GLU A 116 -7.52 -16.61 8.46
CA GLU A 116 -8.37 -17.58 7.78
C GLU A 116 -8.95 -16.93 6.52
N ALA A 117 -8.67 -17.53 5.36
CA ALA A 117 -9.24 -17.12 4.08
C ALA A 117 -10.58 -17.82 3.81
N GLN A 118 -11.36 -17.28 2.89
CA GLN A 118 -12.68 -17.82 2.52
C GLN A 118 -12.62 -19.21 1.87
N ASP A 119 -11.49 -19.58 1.28
CA ASP A 119 -11.24 -20.93 0.75
C ASP A 119 -10.96 -21.97 1.86
N GLY A 120 -10.93 -21.55 3.13
CA GLY A 120 -10.68 -22.39 4.29
C GLY A 120 -9.19 -22.56 4.63
N SER A 121 -8.26 -22.00 3.85
CA SER A 121 -6.85 -21.98 4.22
C SER A 121 -6.62 -21.11 5.45
N ARG A 122 -5.79 -21.61 6.38
CA ARG A 122 -5.53 -20.96 7.67
C ARG A 122 -4.05 -20.90 7.98
N VAL A 123 -3.64 -19.89 8.75
CA VAL A 123 -2.31 -19.75 9.34
C VAL A 123 -2.45 -19.43 10.83
N LEU A 124 -1.84 -20.25 11.68
CA LEU A 124 -1.64 -19.94 13.09
C LEU A 124 -0.25 -19.31 13.27
N GLY A 125 -0.21 -18.09 13.80
CA GLY A 125 1.02 -17.31 13.96
C GLY A 125 1.68 -17.47 15.34
N THR A 126 3.01 -17.38 15.39
CA THR A 126 3.78 -17.21 16.63
C THR A 126 4.77 -16.06 16.45
N VAL A 127 4.75 -15.07 17.33
CA VAL A 127 5.65 -13.90 17.23
C VAL A 127 7.09 -14.35 17.43
N ILE A 128 7.97 -14.03 16.47
CA ILE A 128 9.40 -14.33 16.53
C ILE A 128 10.28 -13.09 16.52
N ALA A 129 9.78 -11.96 16.02
CA ALA A 129 10.41 -10.65 16.17
C ALA A 129 9.34 -9.55 16.22
N GLN A 130 9.69 -8.43 16.86
CA GLN A 130 8.83 -7.26 16.94
C GLN A 130 9.64 -5.97 16.99
N VAL A 131 9.12 -4.90 16.39
CA VAL A 131 9.64 -3.55 16.54
C VAL A 131 8.49 -2.56 16.78
N PRO A 132 8.71 -1.46 17.53
CA PRO A 132 7.70 -0.41 17.65
C PRO A 132 7.25 0.10 16.28
N ALA A 133 5.96 0.35 16.13
CA ALA A 133 5.44 0.99 14.92
C ALA A 133 5.89 2.46 14.88
N PRO A 134 6.20 3.01 13.69
CA PRO A 134 6.57 4.43 13.57
C PRO A 134 5.43 5.40 13.93
N ARG A 135 4.17 4.94 13.82
CA ARG A 135 2.99 5.76 14.14
C ARG A 135 2.69 5.70 15.64
N PRO A 136 2.38 6.84 16.28
CA PRO A 136 1.96 6.83 17.68
C PRO A 136 0.66 6.04 17.84
N GLN A 137 0.51 5.37 18.98
CA GLN A 137 -0.69 4.59 19.34
C GLN A 137 -0.98 3.41 18.40
N ALA A 138 -0.04 3.04 17.53
CA ALA A 138 -0.14 1.87 16.68
C ALA A 138 0.50 0.65 17.34
N VAL A 139 -0.16 -0.50 17.26
CA VAL A 139 0.46 -1.76 17.73
C VAL A 139 1.74 -2.06 16.96
N ALA A 140 2.71 -2.70 17.63
CA ALA A 140 4.01 -3.04 17.08
C ALA A 140 3.93 -3.78 15.73
N TRP A 141 4.92 -3.55 14.88
CA TRP A 141 5.14 -4.39 13.71
C TRP A 141 5.75 -5.71 14.17
N LEU A 142 5.38 -6.80 13.52
CA LEU A 142 5.74 -8.16 13.94
C LEU A 142 6.22 -8.98 12.75
N LEU A 143 7.20 -9.82 12.99
CA LEU A 143 7.44 -11.01 12.18
C LEU A 143 6.95 -12.22 12.98
N LEU A 144 6.14 -13.06 12.35
CA LEU A 144 5.61 -14.28 12.94
C LEU A 144 6.02 -15.50 12.12
N SER A 145 6.32 -16.61 12.79
CA SER A 145 6.31 -17.92 12.14
C SER A 145 4.87 -18.42 11.99
N GLY A 146 4.61 -19.20 10.95
CA GLY A 146 3.29 -19.68 10.57
C GLY A 146 3.19 -21.19 10.54
N ARG A 147 2.09 -21.74 11.07
CA ARG A 147 1.67 -23.12 10.83
C ARG A 147 0.38 -23.11 10.02
N THR A 148 0.39 -23.75 8.86
CA THR A 148 -0.77 -23.72 7.95
C THR A 148 -1.66 -24.94 8.08
N SER A 149 -2.95 -24.77 7.79
CA SER A 149 -3.87 -25.85 7.49
C SER A 149 -4.79 -25.48 6.32
N GLY A 150 -5.38 -26.50 5.69
CA GLY A 150 -6.18 -26.33 4.49
C GLY A 150 -5.35 -26.11 3.21
N THR A 151 -6.05 -26.01 2.09
CA THR A 151 -5.52 -25.69 0.78
C THR A 151 -6.06 -24.33 0.35
N GLY A 152 -5.29 -23.53 -0.39
CA GLY A 152 -5.75 -22.22 -0.87
C GLY A 152 -4.74 -21.09 -0.73
N LEU A 153 -5.26 -19.86 -0.67
CA LEU A 153 -4.56 -18.59 -0.69
C LEU A 153 -3.41 -18.52 0.33
N LEU A 154 -3.63 -19.03 1.54
CA LEU A 154 -2.67 -18.94 2.63
C LEU A 154 -1.84 -20.23 2.81
N ALA A 155 -2.06 -21.24 1.97
CA ALA A 155 -1.40 -22.53 2.11
C ALA A 155 0.12 -22.42 1.99
N GLY A 156 0.85 -23.16 2.82
CA GLY A 156 2.32 -23.19 2.81
C GLY A 156 2.99 -21.88 3.24
N THR A 157 2.27 -20.98 3.90
CA THR A 157 2.86 -19.84 4.62
C THR A 157 3.78 -20.34 5.73
N GLN A 158 5.05 -19.93 5.73
CA GLN A 158 6.01 -20.15 6.81
C GLN A 158 6.19 -18.91 7.69
N TYR A 159 6.01 -17.71 7.14
CA TYR A 159 6.15 -16.45 7.89
C TYR A 159 5.05 -15.46 7.54
N VAL A 160 4.70 -14.62 8.51
CA VAL A 160 3.76 -13.50 8.33
C VAL A 160 4.42 -12.23 8.85
N LEU A 161 4.58 -11.24 7.99
CA LEU A 161 4.99 -9.89 8.37
C LEU A 161 3.74 -9.03 8.59
N ARG A 162 3.56 -8.53 9.82
CA ARG A 162 2.64 -7.44 10.13
C ARG A 162 3.39 -6.11 10.07
N SER A 163 2.99 -5.26 9.13
CA SER A 163 3.55 -3.93 8.91
C SER A 163 2.44 -2.89 8.76
N ASP A 164 2.81 -1.62 8.59
CA ASP A 164 1.91 -0.49 8.31
C ASP A 164 0.75 -0.33 9.30
N THR A 165 0.94 -0.74 10.55
CA THR A 165 -0.10 -0.67 11.57
C THR A 165 -0.54 0.77 11.87
N VAL A 166 -1.85 0.92 12.13
CA VAL A 166 -2.47 2.17 12.58
C VAL A 166 -3.41 1.85 13.72
N GLY A 167 -3.25 2.54 14.85
CA GLY A 167 -4.09 2.34 16.02
C GLY A 167 -3.93 0.96 16.65
N GLY A 168 -4.93 0.59 17.44
CA GLY A 168 -5.02 -0.70 18.11
C GLY A 168 -4.19 -0.80 19.40
N GLU A 169 -3.42 0.20 19.80
CA GLU A 169 -2.76 0.16 21.12
C GLU A 169 -3.80 0.26 22.25
N LYS A 170 -3.50 -0.38 23.40
CA LYS A 170 -4.37 -0.33 24.58
C LYS A 170 -4.66 1.13 25.00
N PRO A 171 -5.87 1.44 25.50
CA PRO A 171 -6.16 2.76 26.01
C PRO A 171 -5.18 3.19 27.11
N GLN A 172 -4.83 4.47 27.13
CA GLN A 172 -4.01 5.04 28.18
C GLN A 172 -4.82 5.23 29.47
N GLY A 173 -4.14 5.24 30.61
CA GLY A 173 -4.74 5.44 31.92
C GLY A 173 -5.21 4.16 32.61
N VAL A 174 -5.92 4.33 33.71
CA VAL A 174 -6.47 3.23 34.52
C VAL A 174 -7.70 2.64 33.86
N CYS A 175 -7.93 1.34 34.06
CA CYS A 175 -9.13 0.65 33.61
C CYS A 175 -9.86 0.02 34.79
N MET A 176 -11.14 -0.31 34.62
CA MET A 176 -11.93 -0.99 35.64
C MET A 176 -12.01 -2.50 35.34
N PRO A 177 -11.79 -3.41 36.31
CA PRO A 177 -11.92 -4.85 36.07
C PRO A 177 -13.25 -5.23 35.41
N GLY A 178 -13.21 -6.04 34.36
CA GLY A 178 -14.38 -6.40 33.56
C GLY A 178 -14.74 -5.40 32.44
N GLN A 179 -14.12 -4.22 32.42
CA GLN A 179 -14.25 -3.27 31.31
C GLN A 179 -13.62 -3.88 30.04
N THR A 180 -14.30 -3.67 28.91
CA THR A 180 -13.78 -4.01 27.59
C THR A 180 -13.59 -2.74 26.77
N ALA A 181 -12.45 -2.63 26.09
CA ALA A 181 -12.19 -1.58 25.11
C ALA A 181 -12.00 -2.20 23.72
N ARG A 182 -12.64 -1.61 22.72
CA ARG A 182 -12.47 -1.97 21.30
C ARG A 182 -11.76 -0.80 20.62
N VAL A 183 -10.49 -0.96 20.29
CA VAL A 183 -9.65 0.10 19.72
C VAL A 183 -9.53 -0.11 18.21
N PRO A 184 -9.90 0.87 17.37
CA PRO A 184 -9.76 0.78 15.92
C PRO A 184 -8.33 0.43 15.51
N TYR A 185 -8.22 -0.48 14.55
CA TYR A 185 -6.96 -1.08 14.12
C TYR A 185 -6.95 -1.36 12.62
N SER A 186 -5.83 -1.06 11.97
CA SER A 186 -5.53 -1.53 10.62
C SER A 186 -4.07 -1.94 10.50
N ALA A 187 -3.76 -2.79 9.52
CA ALA A 187 -2.41 -3.24 9.22
C ALA A 187 -2.29 -3.79 7.80
N THR A 188 -1.05 -4.01 7.36
CA THR A 188 -0.72 -4.84 6.21
C THR A 188 -0.13 -6.16 6.67
N TYR A 189 -0.64 -7.27 6.16
CA TYR A 189 -0.07 -8.60 6.34
C TYR A 189 0.55 -9.09 5.03
N THR A 190 1.83 -9.45 5.05
CA THR A 190 2.49 -10.15 3.95
C THR A 190 2.83 -11.56 4.38
N PHE A 191 2.41 -12.54 3.60
CA PHE A 191 2.58 -13.97 3.85
C PHE A 191 3.70 -14.51 2.98
N TYR A 192 4.64 -15.23 3.58
CA TYR A 192 5.82 -15.76 2.91
C TYR A 192 5.87 -17.27 3.00
N ARG A 193 6.38 -17.91 1.96
CA ARG A 193 6.77 -19.32 1.94
C ARG A 193 8.29 -19.46 1.86
#